data_AF-A0A1V5IM48-F1
#
_entry.id   AF-A0A1V5IM48-F1
#
_cell.length_a   1.000
_cell.length_b   1.000
_cell.length_c   1.000
_cell.angle_alpha   90.00
_cell.angle_beta   90.00
_cell.angle_gamma   90.00
#
_symmetry.space_group_name_H-M   'P 1'
#
loop_
_entity.id
_entity.type
_entity.pdbx_description
1 polymer ?
#
loop_
_entity_poly.entity_id
_entity_poly.type
_entity_poly.pdbx_seq_one_letter_code
_entity_poly.pdbx_strand_id
1 'polypeptide(L)'
;MAIGTFRCLHLFQRFFTGYDQVMSMKVLVIMGSPRKGNTYRAAERIREIIQEKVPVEWEYVMLKEAHLENCRGCYQCFERGEEYCTLKDEASLLEQKMKEADGVIFATPVYGFQVSYLMKLFIDRHGYIFHRPRFFRQKALLLTTAGAVGSTDVLKYLNLVASIWGFDVAAKVGIRSHATFGPLPSYVLRENEKKLQRAADAFLAALIRGTRPRPNLFDVLAFHVGRAPSDELGERAPADHQYWTDQGWLEKGRRYYVDVPVNPLYHALGVLAEWFMRRQIRRDLEAVS
;
A
#
# COMPACT_ATOMS: atom_id res chain seq x y z
N MET A 1 -10.44 24.53 55.97
CA MET A 1 -9.58 25.06 54.90
C MET A 1 -9.27 23.93 53.94
N ALA A 2 -9.52 24.17 52.66
CA ALA A 2 -9.82 23.18 51.64
C ALA A 2 -8.62 22.33 51.22
N ILE A 3 -8.80 21.00 51.18
CA ILE A 3 -7.89 20.06 50.52
C ILE A 3 -8.76 19.15 49.64
N GLY A 4 -8.48 19.14 48.33
CA GLY A 4 -8.85 18.01 47.48
C GLY A 4 -9.78 18.32 46.31
N THR A 5 -9.27 18.95 45.24
CA THR A 5 -9.88 18.89 43.90
C THR A 5 -8.86 19.24 42.80
N PHE A 6 -7.77 18.47 42.65
CA PHE A 6 -6.85 18.67 41.50
C PHE A 6 -6.32 17.36 40.88
N ARG A 7 -7.14 16.30 40.87
CA ARG A 7 -6.75 15.03 40.23
C ARG A 7 -7.78 14.44 39.26
N CYS A 8 -8.84 15.19 38.93
CA CYS A 8 -9.90 14.71 38.03
C CYS A 8 -9.81 15.26 36.58
N LEU A 9 -9.04 16.32 36.32
CA LEU A 9 -9.02 16.92 34.97
C LEU A 9 -8.12 16.21 33.94
N HIS A 10 -7.09 15.46 34.35
CA HIS A 10 -6.22 14.76 33.39
C HIS A 10 -6.76 13.41 32.89
N LEU A 11 -7.73 12.81 33.59
CA LEU A 11 -8.41 11.60 33.12
C LEU A 11 -9.52 11.91 32.11
N PHE A 12 -10.09 13.13 32.13
CA PHE A 12 -11.12 13.54 31.17
C PHE A 12 -10.55 13.96 29.80
N GLN A 13 -9.33 14.50 29.73
CA GLN A 13 -8.70 14.84 28.44
C GLN A 13 -8.22 13.63 27.65
N ARG A 14 -7.96 12.48 28.28
CA ARG A 14 -7.56 11.23 27.59
C ARG A 14 -8.74 10.47 26.97
N PHE A 15 -9.98 10.73 27.41
CA PHE A 15 -11.16 10.10 26.83
C PHE A 15 -11.66 10.81 25.56
N PHE A 16 -11.43 12.13 25.45
CA PHE A 16 -11.83 12.88 24.24
C PHE A 16 -10.89 12.65 23.05
N THR A 17 -9.59 12.48 23.27
CA THR A 17 -8.62 12.29 22.17
C THR A 17 -8.79 10.97 21.40
N GLY A 18 -9.32 9.93 22.05
CA GLY A 18 -9.58 8.65 21.38
C GLY A 18 -10.86 8.66 20.53
N TYR A 19 -11.84 9.50 20.88
CA TYR A 19 -13.13 9.56 20.19
C TYR A 19 -13.06 10.46 18.94
N ASP A 20 -12.34 11.57 19.00
CA ASP A 20 -12.10 12.45 17.84
C ASP A 20 -11.25 11.77 16.76
N GLN A 21 -10.30 10.90 17.16
CA GLN A 21 -9.48 10.12 16.22
C GLN A 21 -10.27 9.01 15.50
N VAL A 22 -11.35 8.51 16.12
CA VAL A 22 -12.26 7.52 15.52
C VAL A 22 -13.26 8.17 14.56
N MET A 23 -13.56 9.46 14.73
CA MET A 23 -14.46 10.21 13.84
C MET A 23 -13.80 10.70 12.52
N SER A 24 -12.50 10.49 12.33
CA SER A 24 -11.75 11.06 11.19
C SER A 24 -11.05 10.04 10.30
N MET A 25 -11.30 8.72 10.45
CA MET A 25 -10.64 7.71 9.61
C MET A 25 -11.19 7.74 8.19
N LYS A 26 -10.31 7.87 7.19
CA LYS A 26 -10.66 7.84 5.77
C LYS A 26 -10.13 6.58 5.09
N VAL A 27 -11.01 5.86 4.40
CA VAL A 27 -10.69 4.71 3.57
C VAL A 27 -10.96 4.99 2.11
N LEU A 28 -9.93 4.82 1.27
CA LEU A 28 -10.01 4.91 -0.18
C LEU A 28 -10.08 3.51 -0.79
N VAL A 29 -11.06 3.27 -1.65
CA VAL A 29 -11.16 2.03 -2.43
C VAL A 29 -10.70 2.29 -3.87
N ILE A 30 -9.59 1.71 -4.26
CA ILE A 30 -9.12 1.67 -5.64
C ILE A 30 -9.75 0.45 -6.33
N MET A 31 -10.80 0.69 -7.11
CA MET A 31 -11.61 -0.35 -7.73
C MET A 31 -11.15 -0.61 -9.17
N GLY A 32 -10.41 -1.71 -9.36
CA GLY A 32 -9.99 -2.22 -10.67
C GLY A 32 -11.08 -2.97 -11.43
N SER A 33 -12.27 -3.15 -10.86
CA SER A 33 -13.39 -3.75 -11.59
C SER A 33 -14.06 -2.72 -12.49
N PRO A 34 -14.30 -3.01 -13.79
CA PRO A 34 -14.99 -2.09 -14.71
C PRO A 34 -16.50 -1.98 -14.45
N ARG A 35 -17.02 -2.68 -13.43
CA ARG A 35 -18.44 -2.79 -13.13
C ARG A 35 -18.64 -2.73 -11.61
N LYS A 36 -19.78 -2.21 -11.17
CA LYS A 36 -20.27 -2.36 -9.78
C LYS A 36 -20.83 -3.77 -9.53
N GLY A 37 -20.00 -4.78 -9.80
CA GLY A 37 -20.34 -6.21 -9.72
C GLY A 37 -19.74 -6.89 -8.49
N ASN A 38 -19.28 -8.14 -8.66
CA ASN A 38 -18.80 -8.99 -7.56
C ASN A 38 -17.72 -8.34 -6.67
N THR A 39 -16.67 -7.78 -7.28
CA THR A 39 -15.55 -7.14 -6.54
C THR A 39 -16.02 -5.91 -5.77
N TYR A 40 -16.88 -5.09 -6.40
CA TYR A 40 -17.49 -3.92 -5.77
C TYR A 40 -18.36 -4.32 -4.58
N ARG A 41 -19.23 -5.32 -4.75
CA ARG A 41 -20.08 -5.83 -3.65
C ARG A 41 -19.26 -6.40 -2.50
N ALA A 42 -18.12 -7.02 -2.78
CA ALA A 42 -17.21 -7.50 -1.74
C ALA A 42 -16.55 -6.35 -0.96
N ALA A 43 -16.15 -5.27 -1.64
CA ALA A 43 -15.67 -4.05 -0.99
C ALA A 43 -16.77 -3.37 -0.16
N GLU A 44 -17.99 -3.25 -0.70
CA GLU A 44 -19.14 -2.73 0.04
C GLU A 44 -19.47 -3.56 1.27
N ARG A 45 -19.38 -4.89 1.18
CA ARG A 45 -19.59 -5.74 2.34
C ARG A 45 -18.54 -5.51 3.43
N ILE A 46 -17.27 -5.32 3.06
CA ILE A 46 -16.22 -4.92 4.02
C ILE A 46 -16.54 -3.56 4.64
N ARG A 47 -16.99 -2.59 3.84
CA ARG A 47 -17.44 -1.28 4.33
C ARG A 47 -18.54 -1.43 5.37
N GLU A 48 -19.61 -2.16 5.06
CA GLU A 48 -20.73 -2.41 5.98
C GLU A 48 -20.26 -3.00 7.31
N ILE A 49 -19.45 -4.07 7.26
CA ILE A 49 -18.93 -4.75 8.45
C ILE A 49 -18.12 -3.79 9.34
N ILE A 50 -17.34 -2.88 8.74
CA ILE A 50 -16.57 -1.88 9.48
C ILE A 50 -17.49 -0.78 10.03
N GLN A 51 -18.44 -0.31 9.22
CA GLN A 51 -19.37 0.76 9.57
C GLN A 51 -20.32 0.38 10.72
N GLU A 52 -20.64 -0.91 10.85
CA GLU A 52 -21.38 -1.46 12.00
C GLU A 52 -20.64 -1.29 13.33
N LYS A 53 -19.31 -1.09 13.29
CA LYS A 53 -18.45 -1.02 14.48
C LYS A 53 -17.99 0.40 14.79
N VAL A 54 -17.60 1.16 13.76
CA VAL A 54 -17.10 2.53 13.90
C VAL A 54 -17.46 3.36 12.67
N PRO A 55 -17.70 4.68 12.82
CA PRO A 55 -17.85 5.56 11.67
C PRO A 55 -16.52 5.70 10.93
N VAL A 56 -16.54 5.54 9.60
CA VAL A 56 -15.39 5.73 8.71
C VAL A 56 -15.87 6.49 7.47
N GLU A 57 -15.07 7.42 6.96
CA GLU A 57 -15.31 8.06 5.67
C GLU A 57 -14.83 7.12 4.55
N TRP A 58 -15.66 6.93 3.52
CA TRP A 58 -15.35 6.04 2.40
C TRP A 58 -15.38 6.79 1.08
N GLU A 59 -14.32 6.65 0.31
CA GLU A 59 -14.22 7.16 -1.05
C GLU A 59 -13.96 5.99 -2.02
N TYR A 60 -14.71 5.94 -3.12
CA TYR A 60 -14.52 4.94 -4.18
C TYR A 60 -13.97 5.59 -5.44
N VAL A 61 -12.79 5.15 -5.86
CA VAL A 61 -12.24 5.45 -7.18
C VAL A 61 -12.50 4.24 -8.07
N MET A 62 -13.47 4.39 -8.97
CA MET A 62 -13.67 3.44 -10.06
C MET A 62 -12.61 3.68 -11.13
N LEU A 63 -11.60 2.80 -11.24
CA LEU A 63 -10.50 3.02 -12.21
C LEU A 63 -10.96 3.06 -13.68
N LYS A 64 -12.15 2.53 -13.98
CA LYS A 64 -12.77 2.67 -15.31
C LYS A 64 -13.18 4.12 -15.62
N GLU A 65 -13.55 4.86 -14.58
CA GLU A 65 -14.03 6.24 -14.64
C GLU A 65 -12.90 7.23 -14.35
N ALA A 66 -11.80 6.76 -13.75
CA ALA A 66 -10.57 7.53 -13.61
C ALA A 66 -9.94 7.75 -14.98
N HIS A 67 -9.67 9.01 -15.33
CA HIS A 67 -8.99 9.35 -16.57
C HIS A 67 -7.49 9.07 -16.41
N LEU A 68 -7.08 7.82 -16.64
CA LEU A 68 -5.68 7.40 -16.74
C LEU A 68 -5.34 7.03 -18.17
N GLU A 69 -4.33 7.67 -18.74
CA GLU A 69 -3.81 7.33 -20.06
C GLU A 69 -2.87 6.13 -19.99
N ASN A 70 -2.67 5.42 -21.11
CA ASN A 70 -1.70 4.33 -21.16
C ASN A 70 -0.27 4.84 -20.98
N CYS A 71 0.51 4.18 -20.12
CA CYS A 71 1.92 4.51 -19.93
C CYS A 71 2.70 4.40 -21.26
N ARG A 72 3.46 5.45 -21.60
CA ARG A 72 4.27 5.50 -22.83
C ARG A 72 5.63 4.81 -22.71
N GLY A 73 6.02 4.38 -21.51
CA GLY A 73 7.34 3.79 -21.26
C GLY A 73 8.50 4.74 -21.57
N CYS A 74 8.31 6.05 -21.39
CA CYS A 74 9.29 7.07 -21.76
C CYS A 74 10.33 7.39 -20.66
N TYR A 75 10.22 6.75 -19.49
CA TYR A 75 11.13 6.87 -18.34
C TYR A 75 11.31 8.27 -17.71
N GLN A 76 10.69 9.33 -18.25
CA GLN A 76 10.80 10.69 -17.71
C GLN A 76 10.48 10.79 -16.21
N CYS A 77 9.47 10.03 -15.73
CA CYS A 77 9.10 10.01 -14.32
C CYS A 77 10.13 9.33 -13.39
N PHE A 78 10.99 8.48 -13.93
CA PHE A 78 12.10 7.87 -13.20
C PHE A 78 13.35 8.75 -13.24
N GLU A 79 13.68 9.28 -14.42
CA GLU A 79 14.92 10.06 -14.62
C GLU A 79 14.86 11.45 -13.97
N ARG A 80 13.71 12.13 -14.11
CA ARG A 80 13.59 13.56 -13.81
C ARG A 80 12.61 13.88 -12.68
N GLY A 81 11.73 12.94 -12.34
CA GLY A 81 10.66 13.14 -11.37
C GLY A 81 9.27 12.98 -11.98
N GLU A 82 8.29 12.61 -11.17
CA GLU A 82 6.92 12.29 -11.58
C GLU A 82 6.19 13.48 -12.22
N GLU A 83 6.57 14.71 -11.85
CA GLU A 83 6.09 15.95 -12.42
C GLU A 83 6.47 16.13 -13.90
N TYR A 84 7.48 15.39 -14.38
CA TYR A 84 7.90 15.38 -15.78
C TYR A 84 7.17 14.32 -16.62
N CYS A 85 6.17 13.63 -16.05
CA CYS A 85 5.34 12.74 -16.84
C CYS A 85 4.62 13.53 -17.95
N THR A 86 4.75 13.08 -19.20
CA THR A 86 4.14 13.77 -20.35
C THR A 86 2.62 13.62 -20.43
N LEU A 87 2.04 12.75 -19.60
CA LEU A 87 0.62 12.47 -19.52
C LEU A 87 0.02 13.38 -18.43
N LYS A 88 -0.95 14.22 -18.82
CA LYS A 88 -1.65 15.15 -17.93
C LYS A 88 -3.00 14.55 -17.55
N ASP A 89 -2.93 13.43 -16.86
CA ASP A 89 -4.05 12.58 -16.47
C ASP A 89 -4.23 12.60 -14.94
N GLU A 90 -5.16 11.80 -14.41
CA GLU A 90 -5.52 11.85 -12.99
C GLU A 90 -4.52 11.12 -12.06
N ALA A 91 -3.37 10.66 -12.56
CA ALA A 91 -2.42 9.87 -11.76
C ALA A 91 -1.98 10.59 -10.47
N SER A 92 -1.60 11.86 -10.56
CA SER A 92 -1.18 12.65 -9.39
C SER A 92 -2.30 12.83 -8.37
N LEU A 93 -3.54 13.04 -8.84
CA LEU A 93 -4.72 13.13 -7.98
C LEU A 93 -4.99 11.82 -7.23
N LEU A 94 -4.86 10.67 -7.90
CA LEU A 94 -5.04 9.36 -7.26
C LEU A 94 -3.96 9.09 -6.21
N GLU A 95 -2.71 9.46 -6.47
CA GLU A 95 -1.65 9.39 -5.48
C GLU A 95 -1.96 10.28 -4.27
N GLN A 96 -2.41 11.52 -4.49
CA GLN A 96 -2.78 12.44 -3.42
C GLN A 96 -3.89 11.84 -2.54
N LYS A 97 -4.95 11.28 -3.14
CA LYS A 97 -6.03 10.59 -2.41
C LYS A 97 -5.49 9.43 -1.56
N MET A 98 -4.53 8.66 -2.07
CA MET A 98 -3.89 7.59 -1.28
C MET A 98 -3.08 8.16 -0.11
N LYS A 99 -2.41 9.31 -0.26
CA LYS A 99 -1.65 9.95 0.85
C LYS A 99 -2.58 10.47 1.95
N GLU A 100 -3.71 11.06 1.56
CA GLU A 100 -4.72 11.62 2.47
C GLU A 100 -5.50 10.54 3.25
N ALA A 101 -5.71 9.36 2.64
CA ALA A 101 -6.38 8.25 3.31
C ALA A 101 -5.56 7.65 4.46
N ASP A 102 -6.23 7.07 5.45
CA ASP A 102 -5.61 6.24 6.50
C ASP A 102 -5.49 4.78 6.04
N GLY A 103 -6.46 4.34 5.24
CA GLY A 103 -6.51 3.01 4.66
C GLY A 103 -6.79 3.03 3.17
N VAL A 104 -6.17 2.12 2.43
CA VAL A 104 -6.44 1.90 1.01
C VAL A 104 -6.84 0.44 0.77
N ILE A 105 -7.96 0.25 0.08
CA ILE A 105 -8.37 -1.07 -0.42
C ILE A 105 -8.04 -1.16 -1.90
N PHE A 106 -7.11 -2.06 -2.25
CA PHE A 106 -6.84 -2.41 -3.65
C PHE A 106 -7.74 -3.58 -4.04
N ALA A 107 -8.80 -3.29 -4.79
CA ALA A 107 -9.84 -4.24 -5.14
C ALA A 107 -9.82 -4.56 -6.63
N THR A 108 -9.58 -5.81 -7.02
CA THR A 108 -9.53 -6.18 -8.45
C THR A 108 -10.06 -7.59 -8.73
N PRO A 109 -10.83 -7.81 -9.80
CA PRO A 109 -11.17 -9.17 -10.22
C PRO A 109 -9.94 -9.89 -10.79
N VAL A 110 -9.93 -11.22 -10.68
CA VAL A 110 -8.98 -12.07 -11.39
C VAL A 110 -9.44 -12.20 -12.84
N TYR A 111 -8.73 -11.55 -13.76
CA TYR A 111 -8.95 -11.66 -15.21
C TYR A 111 -7.67 -12.18 -15.87
N GLY A 112 -7.77 -13.27 -16.65
CA GLY A 112 -6.60 -13.89 -17.29
C GLY A 112 -5.53 -14.33 -16.28
N PHE A 113 -5.93 -14.81 -15.09
CA PHE A 113 -5.02 -15.18 -13.99
C PHE A 113 -4.14 -14.03 -13.46
N GLN A 114 -4.56 -12.78 -13.69
CA GLN A 114 -3.89 -11.58 -13.22
C GLN A 114 -4.89 -10.55 -12.68
N VAL A 115 -4.36 -9.45 -12.14
CA VAL A 115 -5.17 -8.25 -11.87
C VAL A 115 -5.83 -7.77 -13.16
N SER A 116 -6.95 -7.06 -13.05
CA SER A 116 -7.57 -6.43 -14.22
C SER A 116 -6.61 -5.47 -14.94
N TYR A 117 -6.82 -5.26 -16.24
CA TYR A 117 -6.04 -4.30 -17.02
C TYR A 117 -6.11 -2.88 -16.43
N LEU A 118 -7.25 -2.49 -15.82
CA LEU A 118 -7.42 -1.21 -15.14
C LEU A 118 -6.49 -1.09 -13.92
N MET A 119 -6.44 -2.13 -13.09
CA MET A 119 -5.54 -2.14 -11.93
C MET A 119 -4.09 -2.17 -12.37
N LYS A 120 -3.75 -2.91 -13.43
CA LYS A 120 -2.40 -2.92 -13.98
C LYS A 120 -1.99 -1.56 -14.54
N LEU A 121 -2.89 -0.90 -15.28
CA LEU A 121 -2.67 0.45 -15.79
C LEU A 121 -2.42 1.44 -14.65
N PHE A 122 -3.23 1.41 -13.60
CA PHE A 122 -3.02 2.21 -12.40
C PHE A 122 -1.65 1.97 -11.77
N ILE A 123 -1.23 0.71 -11.62
CA ILE A 123 0.10 0.35 -11.08
C ILE A 123 1.23 0.87 -12.00
N ASP A 124 1.10 0.70 -13.32
CA ASP A 124 2.11 1.13 -14.29
C ASP A 124 2.26 2.65 -14.34
N ARG A 125 1.16 3.39 -14.18
CA ARG A 125 1.18 4.86 -14.10
C ARG A 125 1.89 5.39 -12.85
N HIS A 126 1.99 4.57 -11.80
CA HIS A 126 2.69 4.87 -10.55
C HIS A 126 4.00 4.07 -10.40
N GLY A 127 4.58 3.59 -11.51
CA GLY A 127 5.79 2.76 -11.49
C GLY A 127 6.99 3.40 -10.77
N TYR A 128 7.11 4.73 -10.79
CA TYR A 128 8.20 5.44 -10.11
C TYR A 128 8.17 5.25 -8.57
N ILE A 129 7.03 4.90 -7.99
CA ILE A 129 6.90 4.65 -6.54
C ILE A 129 7.68 3.41 -6.11
N PHE A 130 7.99 2.46 -7.01
CA PHE A 130 8.87 1.34 -6.69
C PHE A 130 10.29 1.78 -6.32
N HIS A 131 10.73 2.94 -6.82
CA HIS A 131 12.04 3.53 -6.53
C HIS A 131 11.95 4.59 -5.43
N ARG A 132 10.80 5.26 -5.34
CA ARG A 132 10.53 6.35 -4.41
C ARG A 132 9.29 6.04 -3.55
N PRO A 133 9.37 5.01 -2.70
CA PRO A 133 8.23 4.54 -1.90
C PRO A 133 7.79 5.61 -0.90
N ARG A 134 6.49 5.69 -0.60
CA ARG A 134 5.95 6.88 0.11
C ARG A 134 4.73 6.65 0.99
N PHE A 135 4.17 5.42 1.05
CA PHE A 135 2.93 5.14 1.80
C PHE A 135 3.15 4.43 3.15
N PHE A 136 4.20 4.81 3.87
CA PHE A 136 4.60 4.10 5.11
C PHE A 136 3.64 4.25 6.29
N ARG A 137 2.75 5.26 6.24
CA ARG A 137 1.71 5.51 7.25
C ARG A 137 0.47 4.64 6.99
N GLN A 138 0.09 4.52 5.73
CA GLN A 138 -1.19 4.00 5.28
C GLN A 138 -1.32 2.49 5.47
N LYS A 139 -2.52 2.05 5.82
CA LYS A 139 -2.88 0.63 5.90
C LYS A 139 -3.41 0.16 4.55
N ALA A 140 -3.19 -1.11 4.22
CA ALA A 140 -3.75 -1.70 3.01
C ALA A 140 -4.56 -2.97 3.28
N LEU A 141 -5.68 -3.12 2.58
CA LEU A 141 -6.39 -4.38 2.40
C LEU A 141 -6.38 -4.76 0.91
N LEU A 142 -5.97 -5.98 0.61
CA LEU A 142 -5.93 -6.49 -0.76
C LEU A 142 -7.13 -7.40 -0.99
N LEU A 143 -8.00 -7.02 -1.91
CA LEU A 143 -9.25 -7.72 -2.21
C LEU A 143 -9.24 -8.23 -3.64
N THR A 144 -9.52 -9.52 -3.83
CA THR A 144 -9.78 -10.07 -5.15
C THR A 144 -10.98 -11.01 -5.20
N THR A 145 -11.60 -11.08 -6.37
CA THR A 145 -12.70 -11.99 -6.69
C THR A 145 -12.33 -12.85 -7.89
N ALA A 146 -12.48 -14.17 -7.78
CA ALA A 146 -12.28 -15.10 -8.89
C ALA A 146 -13.56 -15.92 -9.14
N GLY A 147 -13.76 -16.40 -10.36
CA GLY A 147 -14.82 -17.39 -10.63
C GLY A 147 -14.50 -18.76 -10.01
N ALA A 148 -13.25 -19.19 -10.12
CA ALA A 148 -12.79 -20.47 -9.58
C ALA A 148 -11.42 -20.35 -8.90
N VAL A 149 -10.38 -20.01 -9.65
CA VAL A 149 -8.97 -20.04 -9.24
C VAL A 149 -8.23 -18.74 -9.59
N GLY A 150 -7.00 -18.60 -9.09
CA GLY A 150 -6.09 -17.47 -9.39
C GLY A 150 -6.02 -16.37 -8.32
N SER A 151 -6.86 -16.41 -7.29
CA SER A 151 -6.84 -15.42 -6.21
C SER A 151 -5.50 -15.36 -5.48
N THR A 152 -4.82 -16.49 -5.28
CA THR A 152 -3.55 -16.56 -4.56
C THR A 152 -2.46 -15.76 -5.27
N ASP A 153 -2.28 -15.96 -6.57
CA ASP A 153 -1.23 -15.30 -7.36
C ASP A 153 -1.50 -13.80 -7.49
N VAL A 154 -2.76 -13.42 -7.70
CA VAL A 154 -3.17 -12.01 -7.73
C VAL A 154 -2.92 -11.31 -6.40
N LEU A 155 -3.27 -11.94 -5.27
CA LEU A 155 -2.99 -11.39 -3.95
C LEU A 155 -1.48 -11.32 -3.65
N LYS A 156 -0.69 -12.29 -4.13
CA LYS A 156 0.77 -12.27 -4.01
C LYS A 156 1.37 -11.08 -4.79
N TYR A 157 0.91 -10.85 -6.02
CA TYR A 157 1.33 -9.71 -6.82
C TYR A 157 0.95 -8.38 -6.17
N LEU A 158 -0.33 -8.19 -5.77
CA LEU A 158 -0.75 -6.97 -5.08
C LEU A 158 0.03 -6.74 -3.78
N ASN A 159 0.36 -7.81 -3.04
CA ASN A 159 1.16 -7.70 -1.82
C ASN A 159 2.57 -7.19 -2.13
N LEU A 160 3.20 -7.70 -3.18
CA LEU A 160 4.50 -7.19 -3.62
C LEU A 160 4.44 -5.70 -3.92
N VAL A 161 3.45 -5.27 -4.72
CA VAL A 161 3.26 -3.86 -5.10
C VAL A 161 3.05 -2.98 -3.86
N ALA A 162 2.03 -3.30 -3.05
CA ALA A 162 1.67 -2.50 -1.89
C ALA A 162 2.80 -2.44 -0.85
N SER A 163 3.49 -3.56 -0.58
CA SER A 163 4.61 -3.59 0.36
C SER A 163 5.79 -2.75 -0.13
N ILE A 164 6.17 -2.83 -1.40
CA ILE A 164 7.27 -1.98 -1.92
C ILE A 164 6.88 -0.51 -1.89
N TRP A 165 5.65 -0.16 -2.28
CA TRP A 165 5.14 1.23 -2.21
C TRP A 165 5.09 1.80 -0.79
N GLY A 166 5.22 0.94 0.22
CA GLY A 166 5.36 1.29 1.62
C GLY A 166 4.14 0.98 2.47
N PHE A 167 3.04 0.46 1.93
CA PHE A 167 1.84 0.18 2.73
C PHE A 167 2.08 -0.86 3.83
N ASP A 168 1.34 -0.71 4.94
CA ASP A 168 1.18 -1.72 5.98
C ASP A 168 0.01 -2.63 5.59
N VAL A 169 0.31 -3.75 4.91
CA VAL A 169 -0.70 -4.70 4.41
C VAL A 169 -1.31 -5.49 5.57
N ALA A 170 -2.45 -5.03 6.06
CA ALA A 170 -3.14 -5.58 7.22
C ALA A 170 -3.92 -6.86 6.91
N ALA A 171 -4.48 -6.96 5.69
CA ALA A 171 -5.33 -8.08 5.31
C ALA A 171 -5.26 -8.37 3.81
N LYS A 172 -5.47 -9.65 3.47
CA LYS A 172 -5.56 -10.16 2.10
C LYS A 172 -6.75 -11.08 2.03
N VAL A 173 -7.65 -10.85 1.07
CA VAL A 173 -8.86 -11.64 0.94
C VAL A 173 -9.20 -11.92 -0.51
N GLY A 174 -9.30 -13.21 -0.82
CA GLY A 174 -9.78 -13.72 -2.09
C GLY A 174 -11.08 -14.45 -1.86
N ILE A 175 -12.16 -14.02 -2.52
CA ILE A 175 -13.45 -14.71 -2.47
C ILE A 175 -13.78 -15.36 -3.82
N ARG A 176 -14.59 -16.42 -3.76
CA ARG A 176 -15.19 -17.00 -4.97
C ARG A 176 -16.43 -16.19 -5.30
N SER A 177 -16.57 -15.81 -6.56
CA SER A 177 -17.71 -15.01 -7.00
C SER A 177 -18.49 -15.75 -8.07
N HIS A 178 -19.74 -15.34 -8.30
CA HIS A 178 -20.54 -15.91 -9.38
C HIS A 178 -19.78 -15.83 -10.69
N ALA A 179 -19.48 -16.99 -11.25
CA ALA A 179 -19.06 -17.12 -12.62
C ALA A 179 -20.30 -17.20 -13.52
N THR A 180 -20.09 -17.19 -14.84
CA THR A 180 -21.10 -17.36 -15.90
C THR A 180 -22.02 -18.58 -15.72
N PHE A 181 -21.73 -19.48 -14.77
CA PHE A 181 -22.37 -20.78 -14.55
C PHE A 181 -23.44 -20.81 -13.46
N GLY A 182 -23.88 -19.66 -12.92
CA GLY A 182 -25.05 -19.58 -12.04
C GLY A 182 -24.75 -19.27 -10.55
N PRO A 183 -25.72 -19.51 -9.65
CA PRO A 183 -25.60 -19.17 -8.25
C PRO A 183 -24.52 -20.00 -7.53
N LEU A 184 -23.76 -19.39 -6.61
CA LEU A 184 -22.82 -20.10 -5.77
C LEU A 184 -23.58 -20.92 -4.71
N PRO A 185 -23.10 -22.14 -4.38
CA PRO A 185 -23.64 -22.91 -3.27
C PRO A 185 -23.59 -22.14 -1.95
N SER A 186 -24.58 -22.35 -1.07
CA SER A 186 -24.69 -21.62 0.20
C SER A 186 -23.47 -21.75 1.11
N TYR A 187 -22.76 -22.88 1.06
CA TYR A 187 -21.53 -23.06 1.84
C TYR A 187 -20.40 -22.13 1.36
N VAL A 188 -20.30 -21.87 0.06
CA VAL A 188 -19.32 -20.94 -0.52
C VAL A 188 -19.64 -19.51 -0.10
N LEU A 189 -20.92 -19.14 -0.11
CA LEU A 189 -21.37 -17.83 0.35
C LEU A 189 -21.01 -17.61 1.83
N ARG A 190 -21.27 -18.61 2.69
CA ARG A 190 -20.86 -18.56 4.12
C ARG A 190 -19.35 -18.49 4.29
N GLU A 191 -18.59 -19.20 3.47
CA GLU A 191 -17.12 -19.14 3.51
C GLU A 191 -16.59 -17.76 3.10
N ASN A 192 -17.13 -17.19 2.03
CA ASN A 192 -16.80 -15.83 1.59
C ASN A 192 -17.10 -14.81 2.69
N GLU A 193 -18.27 -14.89 3.31
CA GLU A 193 -18.66 -13.97 4.39
C GLU A 193 -17.67 -14.06 5.56
N LYS A 194 -17.29 -15.26 6.00
CA LYS A 194 -16.28 -15.45 7.04
C LYS A 194 -14.92 -14.85 6.66
N LYS A 195 -14.51 -14.95 5.38
CA LYS A 195 -13.26 -14.38 4.88
C LYS A 195 -13.32 -12.85 4.87
N LEU A 196 -14.43 -12.27 4.39
CA LEU A 196 -14.64 -10.81 4.38
C LEU A 196 -14.67 -10.26 5.80
N GLN A 197 -15.37 -10.90 6.73
CA GLN A 197 -15.40 -10.53 8.15
C GLN A 197 -14.00 -10.49 8.75
N ARG A 198 -13.21 -11.56 8.59
CA ARG A 198 -11.83 -11.62 9.12
C ARG A 198 -10.93 -10.53 8.53
N ALA A 199 -11.07 -10.26 7.23
CA ALA A 199 -10.27 -9.24 6.57
C ALA A 199 -10.67 -7.82 7.02
N ALA A 200 -11.96 -7.56 7.15
CA ALA A 200 -12.50 -6.32 7.69
C ALA A 200 -12.02 -6.07 9.12
N ASP A 201 -12.07 -7.10 9.98
CA ASP A 201 -11.62 -7.00 11.38
C ASP A 201 -10.13 -6.72 11.50
N ALA A 202 -9.30 -7.44 10.71
CA ALA A 202 -7.85 -7.22 10.70
C ALA A 202 -7.48 -5.83 10.15
N PHE A 203 -8.18 -5.36 9.12
CA PHE A 203 -7.95 -4.04 8.55
C PHE A 203 -8.39 -2.93 9.51
N LEU A 204 -9.56 -3.05 10.14
CA LEU A 204 -10.01 -2.10 11.16
C LEU A 204 -9.05 -2.07 12.36
N ALA A 205 -8.58 -3.23 12.84
CA ALA A 205 -7.60 -3.27 13.91
C ALA A 205 -6.29 -2.56 13.54
N ALA A 206 -5.86 -2.66 12.27
CA ALA A 206 -4.69 -1.93 11.79
C ALA A 206 -4.92 -0.42 11.67
N LEU A 207 -6.11 0.00 11.24
CA LEU A 207 -6.49 1.41 11.20
C LEU A 207 -6.47 2.03 12.60
N ILE A 208 -7.14 1.39 13.57
CA ILE A 208 -7.19 1.84 14.97
C ILE A 208 -5.79 1.83 15.60
N ARG A 209 -4.95 0.84 15.28
CA ARG A 209 -3.58 0.77 15.79
C ARG A 209 -2.79 2.03 15.43
N GLY A 210 -2.97 2.58 14.23
CA GLY A 210 -2.27 3.75 13.67
C GLY A 210 -0.77 3.52 13.40
N THR A 211 -0.06 2.84 14.30
CA THR A 211 1.37 2.56 14.21
C THR A 211 1.67 1.44 13.20
N ARG A 212 2.90 1.45 12.66
CA ARG A 212 3.40 0.42 11.74
C ARG A 212 4.04 -0.73 12.54
N PRO A 213 3.79 -2.00 12.17
CA PRO A 213 4.51 -3.13 12.75
C PRO A 213 6.00 -3.11 12.37
N ARG A 214 6.79 -3.93 13.07
CA ARG A 214 8.20 -4.14 12.72
C ARG A 214 8.32 -4.73 11.30
N PRO A 215 9.31 -4.29 10.51
CA PRO A 215 9.50 -4.79 9.15
C PRO A 215 9.93 -6.26 9.16
N ASN A 216 9.44 -7.02 8.19
CA ASN A 216 9.90 -8.39 7.96
C ASN A 216 11.22 -8.40 7.16
N LEU A 217 11.80 -9.57 6.92
CA LEU A 217 13.07 -9.68 6.20
C LEU A 217 13.00 -9.07 4.79
N PHE A 218 11.92 -9.30 4.04
CA PHE A 218 11.75 -8.74 2.69
C PHE A 218 11.74 -7.21 2.72
N ASP A 219 11.02 -6.61 3.67
CA ASP A 219 10.96 -5.16 3.81
C ASP A 219 12.36 -4.55 4.04
N VAL A 220 13.15 -5.17 4.93
CA VAL A 220 14.51 -4.71 5.26
C VAL A 220 15.44 -4.90 4.06
N LEU A 221 15.37 -6.04 3.37
CA LEU A 221 16.15 -6.27 2.15
C LEU A 221 15.78 -5.25 1.06
N ALA A 222 14.50 -4.96 0.85
CA ALA A 222 14.05 -3.98 -0.14
C ALA A 222 14.61 -2.58 0.15
N PHE A 223 14.64 -2.15 1.43
CA PHE A 223 15.27 -0.89 1.83
C PHE A 223 16.76 -0.84 1.45
N HIS A 224 17.51 -1.87 1.86
CA HIS A 224 18.95 -1.92 1.64
C HIS A 224 19.33 -2.07 0.16
N VAL A 225 18.58 -2.87 -0.59
CA VAL A 225 18.76 -3.04 -2.04
C VAL A 225 18.40 -1.77 -2.81
N GLY A 226 17.34 -1.05 -2.39
CA GLY A 226 16.99 0.24 -2.99
C GLY A 226 17.99 1.35 -2.67
N ARG A 227 18.57 1.34 -1.46
CA ARG A 227 19.54 2.35 -1.02
C ARG A 227 20.81 2.38 -1.86
N ALA A 228 21.32 1.21 -2.26
CA ALA A 228 22.55 1.09 -3.04
C ALA A 228 22.51 1.91 -4.36
N PRO A 229 21.59 1.65 -5.31
CA PRO A 229 21.51 2.42 -6.55
C PRO A 229 21.14 3.89 -6.32
N SER A 230 20.26 4.20 -5.37
CA SER A 230 19.90 5.59 -5.06
C SER A 230 21.09 6.43 -4.57
N ASP A 231 22.11 5.80 -4.01
CA ASP A 231 23.35 6.46 -3.60
C ASP A 231 24.38 6.48 -4.74
N GLU A 232 24.71 5.31 -5.32
CA GLU A 232 25.77 5.16 -6.32
C GLU A 232 25.45 5.79 -7.69
N LEU A 233 24.16 5.91 -8.05
CA LEU A 233 23.73 6.38 -9.38
C LEU A 233 23.25 7.84 -9.36
N GLY A 234 23.63 8.65 -8.38
CA GLY A 234 23.08 10.00 -8.19
C GLY A 234 23.12 10.90 -9.44
N GLU A 235 24.21 10.87 -10.20
CA GLU A 235 24.31 11.65 -11.45
C GLU A 235 23.44 11.08 -12.59
N ARG A 236 23.24 9.76 -12.62
CA ARG A 236 22.47 9.06 -13.67
C ARG A 236 20.97 9.01 -13.38
N ALA A 237 20.57 9.07 -12.10
CA ALA A 237 19.20 9.01 -11.62
C ALA A 237 18.96 10.09 -10.55
N PRO A 238 19.03 11.39 -10.92
CA PRO A 238 19.02 12.48 -9.96
C PRO A 238 17.72 12.56 -9.16
N ALA A 239 16.57 12.22 -9.76
CA ALA A 239 15.28 12.24 -9.08
C ALA A 239 15.19 11.22 -7.92
N ASP A 240 15.72 10.00 -8.14
CA ASP A 240 15.77 8.97 -7.10
C ASP A 240 16.75 9.37 -5.99
N HIS A 241 17.94 9.84 -6.34
CA HIS A 241 18.94 10.27 -5.37
C HIS A 241 18.47 11.44 -4.50
N GLN A 242 17.88 12.47 -5.13
CA GLN A 242 17.31 13.60 -4.42
C GLN A 242 16.22 13.15 -3.45
N TYR A 243 15.28 12.31 -3.91
CA TYR A 243 14.22 11.80 -3.06
C TYR A 243 14.76 11.04 -1.84
N TRP A 244 15.71 10.13 -2.03
CA TRP A 244 16.29 9.35 -0.92
C TRP A 244 17.10 10.22 0.05
N THR A 245 17.74 11.27 -0.47
CA THR A 245 18.44 12.28 0.34
C THR A 245 17.45 13.08 1.19
N ASP A 246 16.37 13.58 0.59
CA ASP A 246 15.34 14.37 1.26
C ASP A 246 14.62 13.57 2.36
N GLN A 247 14.49 12.24 2.18
CA GLN A 247 13.95 11.34 3.20
C GLN A 247 14.94 10.99 4.32
N GLY A 248 16.22 11.39 4.21
CA GLY A 248 17.27 11.02 5.15
C GLY A 248 17.59 9.52 5.14
N TRP A 249 17.35 8.84 4.01
CA TRP A 249 17.56 7.38 3.89
C TRP A 249 18.99 7.00 3.55
N LEU A 250 19.75 7.94 2.99
CA LEU A 250 21.18 7.80 2.72
C LEU A 250 22.06 8.10 3.96
N GLU A 251 21.47 8.60 5.04
CA GLU A 251 22.19 8.95 6.27
C GLU A 251 22.82 7.73 6.94
N LYS A 252 24.03 7.94 7.48
CA LYS A 252 24.76 6.90 8.23
C LYS A 252 23.94 6.48 9.46
N GLY A 253 23.71 5.19 9.60
CA GLY A 253 22.97 4.61 10.72
C GLY A 253 21.47 4.43 10.48
N ARG A 254 20.90 4.97 9.38
CA ARG A 254 19.53 4.65 8.98
C ARG A 254 19.42 3.16 8.66
N ARG A 255 18.42 2.49 9.26
CA ARG A 255 18.21 1.04 9.14
C ARG A 255 16.99 0.64 8.33
N TYR A 256 16.05 1.56 8.13
CA TYR A 256 14.79 1.33 7.41
C TYR A 256 14.14 2.68 7.03
N TYR A 257 13.09 2.65 6.20
CA TYR A 257 12.38 3.82 5.69
C TYR A 257 11.74 4.72 6.78
N VAL A 258 11.33 4.12 7.89
CA VAL A 258 10.71 4.81 9.03
C VAL A 258 11.29 4.30 10.35
N ASP A 259 11.13 5.09 11.40
CA ASP A 259 11.68 4.77 12.73
C ASP A 259 10.85 3.69 13.43
N VAL A 260 11.24 2.44 13.19
CA VAL A 260 10.68 1.25 13.84
C VAL A 260 11.81 0.29 14.23
N PRO A 261 11.64 -0.52 15.29
CA PRO A 261 12.66 -1.50 15.65
C PRO A 261 12.89 -2.52 14.53
N VAL A 262 14.11 -2.54 14.00
CA VAL A 262 14.54 -3.50 12.97
C VAL A 262 15.23 -4.69 13.63
N ASN A 263 14.89 -5.90 13.20
CA ASN A 263 15.56 -7.11 13.66
C ASN A 263 17.07 -7.05 13.31
N PRO A 264 18.00 -7.24 14.27
CA PRO A 264 19.44 -7.14 14.02
C PRO A 264 19.97 -8.10 12.95
N LEU A 265 19.44 -9.33 12.88
CA LEU A 265 19.83 -10.30 11.85
C LEU A 265 19.36 -9.84 10.46
N TYR A 266 18.13 -9.34 10.34
CA TYR A 266 17.62 -8.85 9.05
C TYR A 266 18.39 -7.63 8.59
N HIS A 267 18.75 -6.74 9.53
CA HIS A 267 19.60 -5.60 9.23
C HIS A 267 20.99 -6.03 8.74
N ALA A 268 21.63 -7.00 9.40
CA ALA A 268 22.93 -7.52 8.96
C ALA A 268 22.87 -8.14 7.55
N LEU A 269 21.83 -8.93 7.26
CA LEU A 269 21.60 -9.48 5.92
C LEU A 269 21.35 -8.37 4.88
N GLY A 270 20.60 -7.33 5.25
CA GLY A 270 20.38 -6.15 4.43
C GLY A 270 21.67 -5.41 4.09
N VAL A 271 22.51 -5.13 5.08
CA VAL A 271 23.83 -4.51 4.88
C VAL A 271 24.71 -5.34 3.95
N LEU A 272 24.70 -6.67 4.09
CA LEU A 272 25.44 -7.56 3.19
C LEU A 272 24.91 -7.50 1.75
N ALA A 273 23.58 -7.52 1.57
CA ALA A 273 22.95 -7.41 0.26
C ALA A 273 23.24 -6.05 -0.40
N GLU A 274 23.17 -4.97 0.37
CA GLU A 274 23.53 -3.62 -0.07
C GLU A 274 25.00 -3.54 -0.52
N TRP A 275 25.92 -4.10 0.27
CA TRP A 275 27.35 -4.15 -0.09
C TRP A 275 27.57 -4.88 -1.42
N PHE A 276 26.93 -6.04 -1.61
CA PHE A 276 27.02 -6.79 -2.86
C PHE A 276 26.48 -5.97 -4.04
N MET A 277 25.33 -5.33 -3.86
CA MET A 277 24.71 -4.49 -4.88
C MET A 277 25.59 -3.30 -5.26
N ARG A 278 26.14 -2.57 -4.28
CA ARG A 278 27.08 -1.46 -4.52
C ARG A 278 28.31 -1.92 -5.29
N ARG A 279 28.89 -3.06 -4.90
CA ARG A 279 30.05 -3.65 -5.60
C ARG A 279 29.70 -3.98 -7.04
N GLN A 280 28.52 -4.54 -7.30
CA GLN A 280 28.07 -4.86 -8.65
C GLN A 280 27.89 -3.58 -9.48
N ILE A 281 27.18 -2.58 -8.95
CA ILE A 281 26.95 -1.30 -9.63
C ILE A 281 28.28 -0.63 -10.01
N ARG A 282 29.24 -0.53 -9.09
CA ARG A 282 30.56 0.08 -9.39
C ARG A 282 31.31 -0.65 -10.51
N ARG A 283 31.30 -1.99 -10.50
CA ARG A 283 31.90 -2.79 -11.58
C ARG A 283 31.21 -2.54 -12.91
N ASP A 284 29.89 -2.43 -12.92
CA ASP A 284 29.13 -2.17 -14.14
C ASP A 284 29.39 -0.74 -14.66
N LEU A 285 29.58 0.24 -13.76
CA LEU A 285 29.98 1.61 -14.11
C LEU A 285 31.38 1.66 -14.75
N GLU A 286 32.36 0.95 -14.18
CA GLU A 286 33.72 0.84 -14.71
C GLU A 286 33.76 0.15 -16.09
N ALA A 287 32.84 -0.79 -16.34
CA ALA A 287 32.78 -1.52 -17.60
C ALA A 287 32.22 -0.68 -18.78
N VAL A 288 31.53 0.43 -18.49
CA VAL A 288 30.91 1.31 -19.49
C VAL A 288 31.53 2.71 -19.56
N SER A 289 32.55 2.99 -18.73
CA SER A 289 33.36 4.21 -18.75
C SER A 289 34.59 4.05 -19.63
#